data_AF-A0A7J4M1K2-F1
#
_entry.id   AF-A0A7J4M1K2-F1
#
_cell.length_a   1.000
_cell.length_b   1.000
_cell.length_c   1.000
_cell.angle_alpha   90.00
_cell.angle_beta   90.00
_cell.angle_gamma   90.00
#
_symmetry.space_group_name_H-M   'P 1'
#
loop_
_entity.id
_entity.type
_entity.pdbx_description
1 polymer ?
#
loop_
_entity_poly.entity_id
_entity_poly.type
_entity_poly.pdbx_seq_one_letter_code
_entity_poly.pdbx_strand_id
1 'polypeptide(L)'
;MVEKRATVKLLGDAKEAYLLLMKRCEEERGKGIKNSFHQTLLKSINDKIGLLKKNYDNAIHIPRDRVPQKYVIEYEVTNLWKINLTGGWRMIYTLKQPQRENPEVEILSIWLDVLDIMDHKEYDKIFGYKRR
;
A
#
# COMPACT_ATOMS: atom_id res chain seq x y z
N MET A 1 24.44 -3.63 11.94
CA MET A 1 23.44 -3.44 10.88
C MET A 1 22.18 -2.87 11.54
N VAL A 2 21.75 -1.67 11.17
CA VAL A 2 20.55 -1.04 11.76
C VAL A 2 19.32 -1.79 11.27
N GLU A 3 18.52 -2.32 12.18
CA GLU A 3 17.30 -3.04 11.83
C GLU A 3 16.25 -2.02 11.36
N LYS A 4 15.94 -2.03 10.05
CA LYS A 4 14.86 -1.20 9.49
C LYS A 4 13.52 -1.79 9.93
N ARG A 5 12.69 -0.99 10.59
CA ARG A 5 11.34 -1.38 10.97
C ARG A 5 10.35 -0.29 10.56
N ALA A 6 9.34 -0.68 9.78
CA ALA A 6 8.26 0.20 9.39
C ALA A 6 6.93 -0.24 10.01
N THR A 7 6.15 0.74 10.44
CA THR A 7 4.76 0.57 10.87
C THR A 7 3.84 0.89 9.71
N VAL A 8 2.98 -0.06 9.34
CA VAL A 8 2.05 0.10 8.21
C VAL A 8 0.68 0.53 8.72
N LYS A 9 0.10 1.56 8.10
CA LYS A 9 -1.25 2.05 8.34
C LYS A 9 -2.03 2.03 7.03
N LEU A 10 -3.25 1.49 7.04
CA LEU A 10 -4.18 1.57 5.92
C LEU A 10 -5.09 2.79 6.15
N LEU A 11 -5.13 3.71 5.18
CA LEU A 11 -5.90 4.94 5.24
C LEU A 11 -7.00 4.97 4.17
N GLY A 12 -8.05 5.77 4.41
CA GLY A 12 -9.11 6.07 3.43
C GLY A 12 -9.55 4.88 2.59
N ASP A 13 -9.51 5.08 1.26
CA ASP A 13 -9.90 4.11 0.24
C ASP A 13 -9.17 2.76 0.37
N ALA A 14 -7.86 2.76 0.68
CA ALA A 14 -7.13 1.51 0.90
C ALA A 14 -7.66 0.69 2.08
N LYS A 15 -8.04 1.35 3.18
CA LYS A 15 -8.62 0.66 4.33
C LYS A 15 -9.95 0.02 3.96
N GLU A 16 -10.80 0.76 3.28
CA GLU A 16 -12.11 0.27 2.85
C GLU A 16 -11.99 -0.90 1.87
N ALA A 17 -11.14 -0.76 0.85
CA ALA A 17 -10.86 -1.82 -0.12
C ALA A 17 -10.33 -3.09 0.56
N TYR A 18 -9.42 -2.94 1.53
CA TYR A 18 -8.87 -4.06 2.28
C TYR A 18 -9.94 -4.76 3.14
N LEU A 19 -10.77 -4.00 3.87
CA LEU A 19 -11.84 -4.55 4.70
C LEU A 19 -12.90 -5.27 3.85
N LEU A 20 -13.31 -4.69 2.72
CA LEU A 20 -14.24 -5.31 1.78
C LEU A 20 -13.67 -6.62 1.21
N LEU A 21 -12.39 -6.63 0.85
CA LEU A 21 -11.71 -7.82 0.35
C LEU A 21 -11.65 -8.93 1.42
N MET A 22 -11.35 -8.59 2.67
CA MET A 22 -11.36 -9.55 3.78
C MET A 22 -12.74 -10.17 3.96
N LYS A 23 -13.79 -9.34 4.04
CA LYS A 23 -15.17 -9.81 4.16
C LYS A 23 -15.54 -10.74 3.01
N ARG A 24 -15.16 -10.39 1.77
CA ARG A 24 -15.42 -11.24 0.60
C ARG A 24 -14.71 -12.59 0.70
N CYS A 25 -13.46 -12.61 1.17
CA CYS A 25 -12.72 -13.86 1.38
C CYS A 25 -13.35 -14.74 2.46
N GLU A 26 -13.88 -14.14 3.53
CA GLU A 26 -14.60 -14.86 4.58
C GLU A 26 -15.89 -15.51 4.05
N GLU A 27 -16.69 -14.76 3.28
CA GLU A 27 -17.89 -15.28 2.63
C GLU A 27 -17.57 -16.46 1.69
N GLU A 28 -16.50 -16.36 0.91
CA GLU A 28 -16.04 -17.42 0.00
C GLU A 28 -15.62 -18.68 0.74
N ARG A 29 -14.87 -18.53 1.85
CA ARG A 29 -14.48 -19.65 2.71
C ARG A 29 -15.71 -20.31 3.35
N GLY A 30 -16.69 -19.53 3.78
CA GLY A 30 -17.97 -20.03 4.30
C GLY A 30 -18.74 -20.86 3.25
N LYS A 31 -18.55 -20.56 1.96
CA LYS A 31 -19.10 -21.33 0.83
C LYS A 31 -18.22 -22.51 0.38
N GLY A 32 -17.12 -22.79 1.09
CA GLY A 32 -16.19 -23.86 0.73
C GLY A 32 -15.25 -23.55 -0.44
N ILE A 33 -15.20 -22.31 -0.91
CA ILE A 33 -14.29 -21.89 -1.99
C ILE A 33 -12.88 -21.75 -1.41
N LYS A 34 -11.96 -22.62 -1.86
CA LYS A 34 -10.59 -22.68 -1.32
C LYS A 34 -9.57 -21.84 -2.08
N ASN A 35 -9.82 -21.54 -3.36
CA ASN A 35 -8.85 -20.89 -4.26
C ASN A 35 -9.54 -19.86 -5.16
N SER A 36 -9.83 -18.68 -4.61
CA SER A 36 -10.37 -17.57 -5.40
C SER A 36 -9.29 -16.53 -5.74
N PHE A 37 -9.60 -15.68 -6.72
CA PHE A 37 -8.79 -14.50 -7.00
C PHE A 37 -8.70 -13.57 -5.78
N HIS A 38 -9.81 -13.33 -5.07
CA HIS A 38 -9.85 -12.46 -3.90
C HIS A 38 -8.92 -12.95 -2.78
N GLN A 39 -8.93 -14.25 -2.49
CA GLN A 39 -8.05 -14.84 -1.49
C GLN A 39 -6.58 -14.74 -1.90
N THR A 40 -6.29 -14.91 -3.19
CA THR A 40 -4.95 -14.74 -3.75
C THR A 40 -4.48 -13.29 -3.64
N LEU A 41 -5.36 -12.32 -3.92
CA LEU A 41 -5.08 -10.89 -3.78
C LEU A 41 -4.85 -10.49 -2.32
N LEU A 42 -5.71 -10.95 -1.41
CA LEU A 42 -5.55 -10.69 0.02
C LEU A 42 -4.23 -11.23 0.55
N LYS A 43 -3.86 -12.46 0.15
CA LYS A 43 -2.55 -13.03 0.46
C LYS A 43 -1.42 -12.17 -0.09
N SER A 44 -1.50 -11.77 -1.36
CA SER A 44 -0.50 -10.89 -2.00
C SER A 44 -0.33 -9.58 -1.23
N ILE A 45 -1.41 -8.94 -0.76
CA ILE A 45 -1.36 -7.71 0.03
C ILE A 45 -0.64 -7.96 1.35
N ASN A 46 -1.03 -9.00 2.08
CA ASN A 46 -0.44 -9.33 3.38
C ASN A 46 1.05 -9.68 3.28
N ASP A 47 1.43 -10.45 2.26
CA ASP A 47 2.82 -10.80 2.00
C ASP A 47 3.65 -9.54 1.70
N LYS A 48 3.13 -8.62 0.85
CA LYS A 48 3.80 -7.35 0.55
C LYS A 48 3.89 -6.44 1.77
N ILE A 49 2.84 -6.32 2.59
CA ILE A 49 2.88 -5.58 3.85
C ILE A 49 3.95 -6.15 4.78
N GLY A 50 4.03 -7.48 4.92
CA GLY A 50 5.04 -8.15 5.74
C GLY A 50 6.47 -7.88 5.28
N LEU A 51 6.69 -7.83 3.96
CA LEU A 51 7.98 -7.44 3.37
C LEU A 51 8.32 -5.98 3.63
N LEU A 52 7.37 -5.06 3.42
CA LEU A 52 7.56 -3.63 3.60
C LEU A 52 7.83 -3.23 5.06
N LYS A 53 7.28 -3.97 6.03
CA LYS A 53 7.61 -3.78 7.46
C LYS A 53 9.09 -4.00 7.77
N LYS A 54 9.77 -4.84 6.99
CA LYS A 54 11.20 -5.16 7.14
C LYS A 54 12.07 -4.30 6.22
N ASN A 55 11.64 -4.11 4.97
CA ASN A 55 12.36 -3.39 3.92
C ASN A 55 11.39 -2.48 3.16
N TYR A 56 11.13 -1.30 3.72
CA TYR A 56 10.15 -0.34 3.20
C TYR A 56 10.57 0.32 1.87
N ASP A 57 11.86 0.23 1.51
CA ASP A 57 12.47 0.72 0.29
C ASP A 57 12.39 -0.28 -0.88
N ASN A 58 11.86 -1.49 -0.64
CA ASN A 58 11.64 -2.51 -1.67
C ASN A 58 10.35 -2.27 -2.47
N ALA A 59 10.23 -1.09 -3.08
CA ALA A 59 9.14 -0.71 -3.96
C ALA A 59 9.59 0.29 -5.02
N ILE A 60 8.68 0.63 -5.93
CA ILE A 60 8.95 1.54 -7.03
C ILE A 60 8.60 2.95 -6.58
N HIS A 61 9.61 3.82 -6.45
CA HIS A 61 9.39 5.24 -6.21
C HIS A 61 8.71 5.90 -7.43
N ILE A 62 7.68 6.70 -7.18
CA ILE A 62 6.98 7.47 -8.21
C ILE A 62 7.61 8.87 -8.25
N PRO A 63 8.15 9.30 -9.42
CA PRO A 63 8.68 10.65 -9.59
C PRO A 63 7.67 11.73 -9.18
N ARG A 64 8.15 12.80 -8.54
CA ARG A 64 7.31 13.85 -7.94
C ARG A 64 6.38 14.53 -8.96
N ASP A 65 6.86 14.71 -10.18
CA ASP A 65 6.11 15.24 -11.33
C ASP A 65 4.97 14.30 -11.81
N ARG A 66 5.00 13.04 -11.40
CA ARG A 66 3.99 12.02 -11.73
C ARG A 66 3.06 11.67 -10.57
N VAL A 67 3.17 12.38 -9.45
CA VAL A 67 2.29 12.18 -8.29
C VAL A 67 0.93 12.83 -8.59
N PRO A 68 -0.18 12.05 -8.60
CA PRO A 68 -1.52 12.61 -8.80
C PRO A 68 -1.88 13.65 -7.73
N GLN A 69 -2.56 14.73 -8.14
CA GLN A 69 -2.96 15.82 -7.24
C GLN A 69 -3.87 15.35 -6.09
N LYS A 70 -4.71 14.32 -6.32
CA LYS A 70 -5.53 13.67 -5.28
C LYS A 70 -4.71 13.40 -4.02
N TYR A 71 -3.56 12.73 -4.15
CA TYR A 71 -2.75 12.35 -3.00
C TYR A 71 -2.05 13.52 -2.33
N VAL A 72 -1.68 14.55 -3.09
CA VAL A 72 -1.06 15.76 -2.55
C VAL A 72 -2.08 16.56 -1.74
N ILE A 73 -3.31 16.68 -2.24
CA ILE A 73 -4.37 17.48 -1.61
C ILE A 73 -4.95 16.74 -0.39
N GLU A 74 -5.24 15.45 -0.50
CA GLU A 74 -5.92 14.69 0.56
C GLU A 74 -4.98 14.26 1.70
N TYR A 75 -3.71 13.98 1.39
CA TYR A 75 -2.77 13.35 2.32
C TYR A 75 -1.46 14.10 2.49
N GLU A 76 -1.31 15.26 1.83
CA GLU A 76 -0.11 16.12 1.89
C GLU A 76 1.19 15.35 1.61
N VAL A 77 1.13 14.39 0.67
CA VAL A 77 2.27 13.52 0.41
C VAL A 77 3.43 14.28 -0.23
N THR A 78 4.64 14.02 0.27
CA THR A 78 5.89 14.55 -0.31
C THR A 78 6.63 13.52 -1.15
N ASN A 79 6.26 12.24 -1.02
CA ASN A 79 6.79 11.10 -1.74
C ASN A 79 5.67 10.09 -1.99
N LEU A 80 5.77 9.31 -3.07
CA LEU A 80 4.78 8.28 -3.38
C LEU A 80 5.48 7.04 -3.91
N TRP A 81 5.02 5.89 -3.47
CA TRP A 81 5.59 4.60 -3.80
C TRP A 81 4.50 3.66 -4.30
N LYS A 82 4.90 2.76 -5.18
CA LYS A 82 4.05 1.73 -5.76
C LYS A 82 4.67 0.37 -5.56
N ILE A 83 3.86 -0.59 -5.15
CA ILE A 83 4.20 -2.01 -5.21
C ILE A 83 3.15 -2.78 -6.02
N ASN A 84 3.63 -3.68 -6.87
CA ASN A 84 2.76 -4.52 -7.69
C ASN A 84 2.22 -5.68 -6.85
N LEU A 85 0.94 -5.98 -7.03
CA LEU A 85 0.21 -7.10 -6.46
C LEU A 85 -0.19 -8.07 -7.59
N THR A 86 -0.71 -9.23 -7.19
CA THR A 86 -1.25 -10.23 -8.14
C THR A 86 -2.38 -9.66 -9.01
N GLY A 87 -2.60 -10.26 -10.19
CA GLY A 87 -3.70 -9.89 -11.09
C GLY A 87 -3.62 -8.47 -11.65
N GLY A 88 -2.44 -7.86 -11.66
CA GLY A 88 -2.28 -6.48 -12.12
C GLY A 88 -2.86 -5.44 -11.17
N TRP A 89 -3.02 -5.78 -9.89
CA TRP A 89 -3.35 -4.82 -8.83
C TRP A 89 -2.09 -4.10 -8.34
N ARG A 90 -2.27 -2.93 -7.73
CA ARG A 90 -1.19 -2.09 -7.18
C ARG A 90 -1.60 -1.57 -5.83
N MET A 91 -0.63 -1.50 -4.92
CA MET A 91 -0.77 -0.79 -3.65
C MET A 91 0.10 0.46 -3.70
N ILE A 92 -0.52 1.60 -3.40
CA ILE A 92 0.09 2.92 -3.39
C ILE A 92 0.25 3.38 -1.94
N TYR A 93 1.43 3.88 -1.60
CA TYR A 93 1.74 4.30 -0.25
C TYR A 93 2.72 5.46 -0.21
N THR A 94 2.77 6.16 0.93
CA THR A 94 3.79 7.17 1.25
C THR A 94 4.60 6.74 2.46
N LEU A 95 5.87 7.13 2.50
CA LEU A 95 6.71 7.00 3.69
C LEU A 95 6.67 8.31 4.48
N LYS A 96 6.54 8.19 5.80
CA LYS A 96 6.60 9.31 6.74
C LYS A 96 7.57 8.98 7.86
N GLN A 97 8.33 9.97 8.29
CA GLN A 97 9.12 9.91 9.51
C GLN A 97 8.36 10.69 10.59
N PRO A 98 7.81 10.03 11.63
CA PRO A 98 7.23 10.76 12.74
C PRO A 98 8.32 11.60 13.41
N GLN A 99 7.99 12.85 13.74
CA GLN A 99 8.86 13.71 14.55
C GLN A 99 9.04 13.06 15.92
N ARG A 100 10.29 13.01 16.39
CA ARG A 100 10.63 12.40 17.68
C ARG A 100 10.69 13.48 18.75
N GLU A 101 10.20 13.14 19.94
CA GLU A 101 10.42 13.95 21.14
C GLU A 101 11.77 13.67 21.79
N ASN A 102 12.38 12.49 21.55
CA ASN A 102 13.67 12.12 22.13
C ASN A 102 14.64 11.49 21.10
N PRO A 103 15.79 12.13 20.80
CA PRO A 103 16.74 11.68 19.77
C PRO A 103 17.62 10.47 20.14
N GLU A 104 17.64 10.03 21.41
CA GLU A 104 18.63 9.03 21.90
C GLU A 104 18.40 7.57 21.45
N VAL A 105 17.23 7.22 20.89
CA VAL A 105 16.95 5.84 20.43
C VAL A 105 17.15 5.73 18.92
N GLU A 106 18.22 5.08 18.47
CA GLU A 106 18.62 4.92 17.05
C GLU A 106 17.61 4.19 16.13
N ILE A 107 16.47 3.70 16.65
CA ILE A 107 15.49 3.00 15.82
C ILE A 107 14.77 4.00 14.91
N LEU A 108 15.10 4.00 13.62
CA LEU A 108 14.38 4.71 12.56
C LEU A 108 12.94 4.17 12.44
N SER A 109 12.04 4.69 13.27
CA SER A 109 10.59 4.47 13.12
C SER A 109 10.15 5.09 11.79
N ILE A 110 9.82 4.26 10.82
CA ILE A 110 9.24 4.69 9.53
C ILE A 110 7.76 4.33 9.55
N TRP A 111 6.91 5.27 9.17
CA TRP A 111 5.49 5.01 8.94
C TRP A 111 5.25 4.86 7.46
N LEU A 112 4.47 3.83 7.11
CA LEU A 112 4.05 3.54 5.76
C LEU A 112 2.54 3.65 5.72
N ASP A 113 2.07 4.77 5.16
CA ASP A 113 0.65 5.03 4.99
C ASP A 113 0.25 4.50 3.61
N VAL A 114 -0.47 3.37 3.59
CA VAL A 114 -1.09 2.82 2.40
C VAL A 114 -2.34 3.64 2.11
N LEU A 115 -2.34 4.31 0.97
CA LEU A 115 -3.37 5.27 0.57
C LEU A 115 -4.42 4.61 -0.32
N ASP A 116 -3.98 3.72 -1.19
CA ASP A 116 -4.86 3.13 -2.20
C ASP A 116 -4.45 1.70 -2.58
N ILE A 117 -5.44 0.85 -2.87
CA ILE A 117 -5.28 -0.52 -3.39
C ILE A 117 -6.24 -0.69 -4.55
N MET A 118 -5.72 -0.79 -5.77
CA MET A 118 -6.53 -0.67 -6.98
C MET A 118 -6.06 -1.57 -8.13
N ASP A 119 -6.94 -1.81 -9.08
CA ASP A 119 -6.61 -2.53 -10.31
C ASP A 119 -5.84 -1.66 -11.33
N HIS A 120 -5.52 -2.22 -12.48
CA HIS A 120 -4.84 -1.48 -13.55
C HIS A 120 -5.68 -0.37 -14.17
N LYS A 121 -7.01 -0.53 -14.26
CA LYS A 121 -7.88 0.43 -14.93
C LYS A 121 -8.01 1.70 -14.11
N GLU A 122 -8.17 1.55 -12.81
CA GLU A 122 -8.27 2.65 -11.86
C GLU A 122 -6.92 3.32 -11.67
N TYR A 123 -5.83 2.54 -11.63
CA TYR A 123 -4.47 3.07 -11.63
C TYR A 123 -4.20 3.96 -12.85
N ASP A 124 -4.50 3.48 -14.06
CA ASP A 124 -4.27 4.28 -15.27
C ASP A 124 -5.13 5.55 -15.28
N LYS A 125 -6.36 5.47 -14.77
CA LYS A 125 -7.25 6.63 -14.64
C LYS A 125 -6.69 7.69 -13.69
N ILE A 126 -6.27 7.29 -12.48
CA ILE A 126 -5.76 8.20 -11.45
C ILE A 126 -4.42 8.82 -11.86
N PHE A 127 -3.57 8.05 -12.52
CA PHE A 127 -2.25 8.50 -12.98
C PHE A 127 -2.27 9.14 -14.39
N GLY A 128 -3.44 9.25 -15.02
CA GLY A 128 -3.58 9.88 -16.34
C GLY A 128 -2.91 9.12 -17.49
N TYR A 129 -2.69 7.81 -17.34
CA TYR A 129 -2.11 6.99 -18.40
C TYR A 129 -3.15 6.66 -19.47
N LYS A 130 -2.77 6.81 -20.73
CA LYS A 130 -3.60 6.41 -21.87
C LYS A 130 -3.61 4.89 -21.98
N ARG A 131 -4.80 4.30 -22.06
CA ARG A 131 -4.94 2.88 -22.43
C ARG A 131 -4.34 2.72 -23.83
N ARG A 132 -3.32 1.86 -23.94
CA ARG A 132 -2.73 1.45 -25.22
C ARG A 132 -3.45 0.22 -25.74
#